data_AF-A0A948ZC55-F1
#
_entry.id   AF-A0A948ZC55-F1
#
_cell.length_a   1.000
_cell.length_b   1.000
_cell.length_c   1.000
_cell.angle_alpha   90.00
_cell.angle_beta   90.00
_cell.angle_gamma   90.00
#
_symmetry.space_group_name_H-M   'P 1'
#
loop_
_entity.id
_entity.type
_entity.pdbx_description
1 polymer ?
#
loop_
_entity_poly.entity_id
_entity_poly.type
_entity_poly.pdbx_seq_one_letter_code
_entity_poly.pdbx_strand_id
1 'polypeptide(L)' 'YYLDMVYKKPSRETMIAAMDLTGVNESYFVLNKYWWAFPKILEEAKLEADGWQEIGGGEIYVFRYTR' A
#
# COMPACT_ATOMS: atom_id res chain seq x y z
N TYR A 1 10.38 -4.08 -0.54
CA TYR A 1 8.93 -3.96 -0.79
C TYR A 1 8.24 -3.04 0.20
N TYR A 2 7.89 -3.47 1.43
CA TYR A 2 7.11 -2.61 2.34
C TYR A 2 7.78 -1.24 2.63
N LEU A 3 9.07 -1.22 2.96
CA LEU A 3 9.79 0.03 3.21
C LEU A 3 9.91 0.92 1.97
N ASP A 4 9.93 0.34 0.76
CA ASP A 4 9.90 1.12 -0.48
C ASP A 4 8.54 1.82 -0.65
N MET A 5 7.45 1.17 -0.25
CA MET A 5 6.10 1.75 -0.28
C MET A 5 5.98 3.00 0.62
N VAL A 6 6.69 3.04 1.75
CA VAL A 6 6.59 4.15 2.73
C VAL A 6 7.72 5.18 2.63
N TYR A 7 8.91 4.82 2.12
CA TYR A 7 10.04 5.75 1.99
C TYR A 7 10.27 6.29 0.59
N LYS A 8 9.84 5.58 -0.46
CA LYS A 8 10.06 5.98 -1.86
C LYS A 8 8.75 6.44 -2.50
N LYS A 9 7.87 5.48 -2.80
CA LYS A 9 6.55 5.70 -3.39
C LYS A 9 5.72 4.41 -3.23
N PRO A 10 4.43 4.49 -2.87
CA PRO A 10 3.55 3.32 -2.83
C PRO A 10 3.12 2.88 -4.25
N SER A 11 4.05 2.38 -5.06
CA SER A 11 3.81 2.06 -6.47
C SER A 11 3.24 0.65 -6.69
N ARG A 12 2.38 0.51 -7.72
CA ARG A 12 1.92 -0.81 -8.20
C ARG A 12 3.09 -1.74 -8.56
N GLU A 13 4.15 -1.20 -9.17
CA GLU A 13 5.34 -1.98 -9.54
C GLU A 13 5.96 -2.68 -8.34
N THR A 14 6.08 -1.97 -7.21
CA THR A 14 6.63 -2.56 -5.96
C THR A 14 5.74 -3.69 -5.46
N MET A 15 4.42 -3.56 -5.57
CA MET A 15 3.47 -4.61 -5.19
C MET A 15 3.51 -5.81 -6.14
N ILE A 16 3.60 -5.58 -7.46
CA ILE A 16 3.77 -6.66 -8.45
C ILE A 16 5.05 -7.44 -8.18
N ALA A 17 6.17 -6.75 -7.94
CA ALA A 17 7.43 -7.41 -7.63
C ALA A 17 7.39 -8.20 -6.30
N ALA A 18 6.62 -7.72 -5.31
CA ALA A 18 6.37 -8.49 -4.09
C ALA A 18 5.51 -9.73 -4.37
N MET A 19 4.47 -9.60 -5.19
CA MET A 19 3.62 -10.72 -5.61
C MET A 19 4.39 -11.79 -6.38
N ASP A 20 5.30 -11.38 -7.26
CA ASP A 20 6.18 -12.27 -8.02
C ASP A 20 7.13 -13.04 -7.11
N LEU A 21 7.72 -12.36 -6.10
CA LEU A 21 8.59 -13.02 -5.12
C LEU A 21 7.86 -14.12 -4.34
N THR A 22 6.59 -13.90 -4.00
CA THR A 22 5.82 -14.85 -3.18
C THR A 22 4.93 -15.80 -3.98
N GLY A 23 4.84 -15.64 -5.30
CA GLY A 23 4.01 -16.47 -6.18
C GLY A 23 2.50 -16.29 -5.98
N VAL A 24 2.06 -15.09 -5.57
CA VAL A 24 0.62 -14.78 -5.35
C VAL A 24 0.09 -13.84 -6.44
N ASN A 25 -1.24 -13.71 -6.53
CA ASN A 25 -1.92 -12.81 -7.48
C ASN A 25 -2.67 -11.66 -6.81
N GLU A 26 -2.72 -11.65 -5.48
CA GLU A 26 -3.32 -10.59 -4.68
C GLU A 26 -2.39 -10.24 -3.53
N SER A 27 -2.22 -8.95 -3.26
CA SER A 27 -1.40 -8.45 -2.17
C SER A 27 -2.04 -7.24 -1.50
N TYR A 28 -1.65 -7.02 -0.25
CA TYR A 28 -2.18 -5.94 0.57
C TYR A 28 -1.05 -5.08 1.14
N PHE A 29 -1.20 -3.78 1.00
CA PHE A 29 -0.35 -2.79 1.66
C PHE A 29 -1.12 -2.20 2.85
N VAL A 30 -0.52 -2.26 4.05
CA VAL A 30 -1.12 -1.74 5.28
C VAL A 30 -0.36 -0.48 5.71
N LEU A 31 -1.05 0.65 5.72
CA LEU A 31 -0.52 1.96 6.10
C LEU A 31 -1.14 2.41 7.42
N ASN A 32 -0.29 2.53 8.44
CA ASN A 32 -0.68 3.10 9.73
C ASN A 32 -0.46 4.62 9.76
N LYS A 33 -1.31 5.36 10.49
CA LYS A 33 -1.26 6.84 10.60
C LYS A 33 0.03 7.41 11.18
N TYR A 34 0.79 6.62 11.94
CA TYR A 34 2.04 7.08 12.56
C TYR A 34 3.18 7.34 11.57
N TRP A 35 3.07 6.90 10.32
CA TRP A 35 4.11 7.14 9.33
C TRP A 35 4.28 8.64 9.08
N TRP A 36 5.53 9.12 9.11
CA TRP A 36 5.84 10.56 9.07
C TRP A 36 5.25 11.32 7.86
N ALA A 37 5.18 10.66 6.69
CA ALA A 37 4.59 11.20 5.46
C ALA A 37 3.18 10.65 5.19
N PHE A 38 2.46 10.22 6.23
CA PHE A 38 1.19 9.51 6.09
C PHE A 38 0.19 10.17 5.13
N PRO A 39 -0.11 11.49 5.21
CA PRO A 39 -1.08 12.09 4.28
C PRO A 39 -0.67 11.96 2.82
N LYS A 40 0.63 12.09 2.53
CA LYS A 40 1.16 11.95 1.17
C LYS A 40 1.08 10.49 0.70
N ILE A 41 1.55 9.55 1.52
CA ILE A 41 1.56 8.13 1.18
C ILE A 41 0.13 7.62 0.98
N LEU A 42 -0.81 8.06 1.81
CA LEU A 42 -2.23 7.73 1.72
C LEU A 42 -2.81 8.12 0.36
N GLU A 43 -2.64 9.38 -0.05
CA GLU A 43 -3.19 9.86 -1.31
C GLU A 43 -2.50 9.21 -2.51
N GLU A 44 -1.18 9.00 -2.47
CA GLU A 44 -0.46 8.27 -3.53
C GLU A 44 -0.90 6.80 -3.62
N ALA A 45 -1.07 6.11 -2.49
CA ALA A 45 -1.49 4.71 -2.46
C ALA A 45 -2.93 4.53 -2.98
N LYS A 46 -3.84 5.47 -2.68
CA LYS A 46 -5.22 5.46 -3.22
C LYS A 46 -5.26 5.55 -4.74
N LEU A 47 -4.30 6.25 -5.36
CA LEU A 47 -4.22 6.38 -6.82
C LEU A 47 -3.70 5.10 -7.51
N GLU A 48 -2.87 4.32 -6.82
CA GLU A 48 -2.18 3.16 -7.40
C GLU A 48 -2.92 1.84 -7.15
N ALA A 49 -3.62 1.73 -6.01
CA ALA A 49 -4.32 0.52 -5.57
C ALA A 49 -5.62 0.24 -6.35
N ASP A 50 -6.00 -1.04 -6.43
CA ASP A 50 -7.28 -1.48 -7.02
C ASP A 50 -8.48 -1.26 -6.08
N GLY A 51 -8.20 -1.07 -4.79
CA GLY A 51 -9.21 -0.74 -3.79
C GLY A 51 -8.56 -0.50 -2.44
N TRP A 52 -9.28 0.16 -1.54
CA TRP A 52 -8.81 0.42 -0.19
C TRP A 52 -9.96 0.45 0.80
N GLN A 53 -9.63 0.22 2.07
CA GLN A 53 -10.55 0.35 3.19
C GLN A 53 -9.85 1.04 4.36
N GLU A 54 -10.64 1.76 5.14
CA GLU A 54 -10.21 2.40 6.38
C GLU A 54 -10.67 1.57 7.57
N ILE A 55 -9.81 1.45 8.58
CA ILE A 55 -10.10 0.74 9.83
C ILE A 55 -9.81 1.67 11.00
N GLY A 56 -10.70 1.66 12.00
CA GLY A 56 -10.47 2.36 13.27
C GLY A 56 -10.56 3.89 13.17
N GLY A 57 -11.35 4.44 12.24
CA GLY A 57 -11.55 5.89 12.12
C GLY A 57 -10.32 6.64 11.58
N GLY A 58 -9.61 6.05 10.63
CA GLY A 58 -8.48 6.68 9.93
C GLY A 58 -7.12 6.33 10.50
N GLU A 59 -7.04 5.39 11.45
CA GLU A 59 -5.78 4.98 12.07
C GLU A 59 -5.00 3.99 11.19
N ILE A 60 -5.71 3.18 10.41
CA ILE A 60 -5.14 2.19 9.50
C ILE A 60 -5.87 2.22 8.16
N TYR A 61 -5.10 2.18 7.07
CA TYR A 61 -5.60 2.00 5.72
C TYR A 61 -5.02 0.73 5.12
N VAL A 62 -5.88 -0.08 4.51
CA VAL A 62 -5.49 -1.32 3.82
C VAL A 62 -5.80 -1.18 2.35
N PHE A 63 -4.77 -1.31 1.51
CA PHE A 63 -4.85 -1.17 0.06
C PHE A 63 -4.67 -2.54 -0.60
N ARG A 64 -5.59 -2.90 -1.49
CA ARG A 64 -5.57 -4.14 -2.24
C ARG A 64 -5.01 -3.91 -3.64
N TYR A 65 -4.17 -4.85 -4.06
CA TYR A 65 -3.62 -4.92 -5.41
C TYR A 65 -3.84 -6.32 -5.98
N THR A 66 -4.32 -6.38 -7.21
CA THR A 66 -4.48 -7.59 -8.01
C THR A 66 -3.65 -7.47 -9.29
N ARG A 67 -3.12 -8.60 -9.78
CA ARG A 67 -2.34 -8.67 -11.03
C ARG A 67 -3.19 -8.30 -12.26
#